data_AF-A0A382CV84-F1
#
_entry.id   AF-A0A382CV84-F1
#
_cell.length_a   1.000
_cell.length_b   1.000
_cell.length_c   1.000
_cell.angle_alpha   90.00
_cell.angle_beta   90.00
_cell.angle_gamma   90.00
#
_symmetry.space_group_name_H-M   'P 1'
#
loop_
_entity.id
_entity.type
_entity.pdbx_description
1 polymer ?
#
loop_
_entity_poly.entity_id
_entity_poly.type
_entity_poly.pdbx_seq_one_letter_code
_entity_poly.pdbx_strand_id
1 'polypeptide(L)'
;MISTHNLPKAGALRDGFKKVGYETDLVTTDESLQDSEAVLLVLTNARLDETESLLRQAREGLRVPVFAISENESLSSTQVSQFDEVFKRSASIADVVLLGGRVIDRQRLRQLTGIIGETDAILQMLERVVQIAPVASTVLVTGESGTGKELVARGIHALSPRRHKPFIAVNVVALSDTLLESELFGHEKGAFTGAIDARKGLFELSDGGTIFLDEIGEMPLATQTKLLRVLEQREFHRVGGEKSIKVDVRIIAATNQDLRQLISIGEFRRDLFFRLNVLNIELPPLRERREDIPLLVESFVREVSEHHDREFPGISAEAMQILSAYSWPGNIRELKNLVESMVVLGPGRVIRPEDIPT
;
A
#
# COMPACT_ATOMS: atom_id res chain seq x y z
N MET A 1 -21.12 2.65 10.25
CA MET A 1 -22.22 2.53 11.23
C MET A 1 -21.92 3.37 12.46
N ILE A 2 -22.92 3.99 13.07
CA ILE A 2 -22.78 4.84 14.27
C ILE A 2 -23.85 4.46 15.26
N SER A 3 -23.48 4.12 16.49
CA SER A 3 -24.46 3.70 17.49
C SER A 3 -25.23 4.88 18.08
N THR A 4 -26.49 4.66 18.47
CA THR A 4 -27.40 5.72 18.92
C THR A 4 -27.48 5.94 20.43
N HIS A 5 -26.55 5.37 21.22
CA HIS A 5 -26.48 5.57 22.68
C HIS A 5 -26.48 7.06 23.07
N ASN A 6 -25.79 7.90 22.28
CA ASN A 6 -25.86 9.35 22.38
C ASN A 6 -26.36 9.94 21.05
N LEU A 7 -27.69 10.08 20.92
CA LEU A 7 -28.37 10.57 19.71
C LEU A 7 -27.81 11.91 19.16
N PRO A 8 -27.58 12.96 19.98
CA PRO A 8 -26.97 14.20 19.49
C PRO A 8 -25.58 14.01 18.88
N LYS A 9 -24.71 13.23 19.55
CA LYS A 9 -23.37 12.93 19.05
C LYS A 9 -23.42 12.07 17.78
N ALA A 10 -24.32 11.08 17.75
CA ALA A 10 -24.53 10.21 16.60
C ALA A 10 -24.96 11.01 15.36
N GLY A 11 -25.89 11.96 15.51
CA GLY A 11 -26.31 12.86 14.44
C GLY A 11 -25.17 13.72 13.91
N ALA A 12 -24.35 14.29 14.81
CA ALA A 12 -23.20 15.10 14.40
C ALA A 12 -22.12 14.29 13.68
N LEU A 13 -21.82 13.07 14.14
CA LEU A 13 -20.89 12.15 13.48
C LEU A 13 -21.40 11.75 12.09
N ARG A 14 -22.69 11.42 11.99
CA ARG A 14 -23.36 11.07 10.73
C ARG A 14 -23.16 12.18 9.69
N ASP A 15 -23.46 13.42 10.08
CA ASP A 15 -23.33 14.56 9.19
C ASP A 15 -21.84 14.84 8.84
N GLY A 16 -20.93 14.61 9.78
CA GLY A 16 -19.48 14.71 9.56
C GLY A 16 -18.96 13.70 8.54
N PHE A 17 -19.30 12.42 8.69
CA PHE A 17 -18.91 11.36 7.76
C PHE A 17 -19.56 11.53 6.37
N LYS A 18 -20.83 11.95 6.30
CA LYS A 18 -21.49 12.28 5.03
C LYS A 18 -20.80 13.41 4.26
N LYS A 19 -20.31 14.44 4.96
CA LYS A 19 -19.59 15.57 4.33
C LYS A 19 -18.29 15.13 3.65
N VAL A 20 -17.63 14.09 4.15
CA VAL A 20 -16.40 13.55 3.54
C VAL A 20 -16.68 12.38 2.57
N GLY A 21 -17.96 12.10 2.28
CA GLY A 21 -18.38 11.19 1.22
C GLY A 21 -18.67 9.76 1.67
N TYR A 22 -18.80 9.47 2.97
CA TYR A 22 -19.23 8.15 3.44
C TYR A 22 -20.75 8.08 3.61
N GLU A 23 -21.31 6.92 3.27
CA GLU A 23 -22.65 6.55 3.70
C GLU A 23 -22.64 6.15 5.18
N THR A 24 -23.76 6.39 5.86
CA THR A 24 -23.83 6.28 7.32
C THR A 24 -25.17 5.75 7.77
N ASP A 25 -25.14 4.60 8.45
CA ASP A 25 -26.29 4.04 9.14
C ASP A 25 -26.18 4.24 10.65
N LEU A 26 -27.33 4.54 11.26
CA LEU A 26 -27.48 4.64 12.71
C LEU A 26 -27.94 3.29 13.23
N VAL A 27 -27.24 2.73 14.21
CA VAL A 27 -27.54 1.39 14.76
C VAL A 27 -27.89 1.45 16.24
N THR A 28 -28.85 0.61 16.65
CA THR A 28 -29.22 0.43 18.05
C THR A 28 -28.50 -0.77 18.67
N THR A 29 -28.51 -0.90 20.00
CA THR A 29 -27.81 -1.98 20.74
C THR A 29 -28.23 -3.39 20.33
N ASP A 30 -29.51 -3.57 20.01
CA ASP A 30 -30.11 -4.88 19.78
C ASP A 30 -30.14 -5.27 18.29
N GLU A 31 -29.57 -4.43 17.43
CA GLU A 31 -29.59 -4.61 15.99
C GLU A 31 -28.56 -5.64 15.52
N SER A 32 -28.95 -6.46 14.54
CA SER A 32 -28.05 -7.42 13.89
C SER A 32 -27.30 -6.75 12.75
N LEU A 33 -25.98 -6.87 12.74
CA LEU A 33 -25.09 -6.25 11.76
C LEU A 33 -24.75 -7.16 10.56
N GLN A 34 -25.40 -8.32 10.43
CA GLN A 34 -24.92 -9.48 9.65
C GLN A 34 -24.84 -9.33 8.12
N ASP A 35 -25.19 -8.18 7.54
CA ASP A 35 -25.22 -8.01 6.07
C ASP A 35 -24.85 -6.58 5.62
N SER A 36 -23.94 -5.93 6.37
CA SER A 36 -23.55 -4.54 6.10
C SER A 36 -22.23 -4.45 5.32
N GLU A 37 -22.16 -3.55 4.32
CA GLU A 37 -20.90 -3.07 3.72
C GLU A 37 -20.15 -2.10 4.67
N ALA A 38 -20.30 -2.29 5.98
CA ALA A 38 -19.70 -1.40 6.94
C ALA A 38 -18.17 -1.47 6.88
N VAL A 39 -17.55 -0.30 7.04
CA VAL A 39 -16.10 -0.12 7.06
C VAL A 39 -15.58 0.43 8.39
N LEU A 40 -16.50 0.85 9.27
CA LEU A 40 -16.21 1.39 10.59
C LEU A 40 -17.49 1.36 11.45
N LEU A 41 -17.36 0.96 12.71
CA LEU A 41 -18.37 1.17 13.74
C LEU A 41 -17.89 2.24 14.72
N VAL A 42 -18.69 3.28 14.94
CA VAL A 42 -18.44 4.27 15.99
C VAL A 42 -19.47 4.12 17.11
N LEU A 43 -19.02 3.67 18.27
CA LEU A 43 -19.81 3.59 19.47
C LEU A 43 -19.83 4.94 20.18
N THR A 44 -21.00 5.57 20.25
CA THR A 44 -21.16 6.89 20.88
C THR A 44 -21.17 6.85 22.41
N ASN A 45 -21.11 5.65 22.98
CA ASN A 45 -20.88 5.37 24.39
C ASN A 45 -19.94 4.15 24.48
N ALA A 46 -18.97 4.17 25.41
CA ALA A 46 -17.97 3.10 25.60
C ALA A 46 -18.36 2.09 26.70
N ARG A 47 -19.61 2.12 27.19
CA ARG A 47 -20.10 1.19 28.21
C ARG A 47 -20.23 -0.22 27.64
N LEU A 48 -19.37 -1.13 28.08
CA LEU A 48 -19.28 -2.48 27.53
C LEU A 48 -20.57 -3.29 27.75
N ASP A 49 -21.22 -3.13 28.90
CA ASP A 49 -22.50 -3.79 29.23
C ASP A 49 -23.62 -3.48 28.22
N GLU A 50 -23.60 -2.28 27.63
CA GLU A 50 -24.57 -1.88 26.60
C GLU A 50 -24.07 -2.18 25.17
N THR A 51 -22.74 -2.27 24.97
CA THR A 51 -22.15 -2.30 23.61
C THR A 51 -21.52 -3.63 23.22
N GLU A 52 -21.44 -4.61 24.12
CA GLU A 52 -20.76 -5.90 23.92
C GLU A 52 -21.27 -6.65 22.68
N SER A 53 -22.60 -6.68 22.46
CA SER A 53 -23.19 -7.32 21.28
C SER A 53 -22.70 -6.69 19.98
N LEU A 54 -22.81 -5.36 19.86
CA LEU A 54 -22.36 -4.63 18.66
C LEU A 54 -20.85 -4.75 18.46
N LEU A 55 -20.08 -4.65 19.54
CA LEU A 55 -18.62 -4.80 19.53
C LEU A 55 -18.21 -6.17 19.01
N ARG A 56 -18.83 -7.22 19.53
CA ARG A 56 -18.58 -8.60 19.11
C ARG A 56 -18.97 -8.83 17.65
N GLN A 57 -20.16 -8.39 17.24
CA GLN A 57 -20.62 -8.51 15.86
C GLN A 57 -19.69 -7.77 14.88
N ALA A 58 -19.23 -6.57 15.24
CA ALA A 58 -18.32 -5.79 14.42
C ALA A 58 -16.93 -6.42 14.32
N ARG A 59 -16.34 -6.88 15.42
CA ARG A 59 -14.98 -7.43 15.43
C ARG A 59 -14.89 -8.87 14.94
N GLU A 60 -15.78 -9.74 15.40
CA GLU A 60 -15.73 -11.18 15.07
C GLU A 60 -16.48 -11.48 13.78
N GLY A 61 -17.65 -10.87 13.58
CA GLY A 61 -18.51 -11.10 12.41
C GLY A 61 -18.05 -10.33 11.19
N LEU A 62 -18.09 -9.00 11.26
CA LEU A 62 -17.79 -8.12 10.12
C LEU A 62 -16.29 -7.82 9.96
N ARG A 63 -15.48 -8.01 11.01
CA ARG A 63 -14.06 -7.65 11.08
C ARG A 63 -13.79 -6.17 10.74
N VAL A 64 -14.69 -5.30 11.18
CA VAL A 64 -14.59 -3.85 10.99
C VAL A 64 -14.01 -3.20 12.24
N PRO A 65 -13.25 -2.10 12.09
CA PRO A 65 -12.66 -1.40 13.21
C PRO A 65 -13.77 -0.75 14.04
N VAL A 66 -13.55 -0.67 15.35
CA VAL A 66 -14.51 -0.13 16.31
C VAL A 66 -13.89 1.00 17.10
N PHE A 67 -14.45 2.19 16.93
CA PHE A 67 -14.12 3.35 17.74
C PHE A 67 -15.12 3.51 18.87
N ALA A 68 -14.66 3.95 20.03
CA ALA A 68 -15.54 4.28 21.14
C ALA A 68 -15.37 5.73 21.59
N ILE A 69 -16.46 6.35 22.01
CA ILE A 69 -16.45 7.64 22.69
C ILE A 69 -16.79 7.38 24.15
N SER A 70 -15.79 7.51 25.03
CA SER A 70 -15.95 7.28 26.45
C SER A 70 -16.56 8.50 27.16
N GLU A 71 -17.60 8.26 27.95
CA GLU A 71 -18.16 9.25 28.87
C GLU A 71 -17.37 9.35 30.18
N ASN A 72 -16.63 8.30 30.56
CA ASN A 72 -15.82 8.24 31.78
C ASN A 72 -14.33 8.45 31.47
N GLU A 73 -13.60 9.11 32.36
CA GLU A 73 -12.15 9.38 32.19
C GLU A 73 -11.27 8.15 32.36
N SER A 74 -11.77 7.05 32.94
CA SER A 74 -10.99 5.86 33.28
C SER A 74 -11.66 4.57 32.79
N LEU A 75 -11.42 4.23 31.53
CA LEU A 75 -11.53 2.84 31.07
C LEU A 75 -10.31 2.07 31.56
N SER A 76 -10.48 0.81 31.98
CA SER A 76 -9.33 -0.04 32.29
C SER A 76 -8.56 -0.38 31.01
N SER A 77 -7.27 -0.71 31.14
CA SER A 77 -6.43 -1.09 30.00
C SER A 77 -7.02 -2.23 29.17
N THR A 78 -7.68 -3.20 29.82
CA THR A 78 -8.36 -4.33 29.19
C THR A 78 -9.61 -3.93 28.40
N GLN A 79 -10.26 -2.83 28.77
CA GLN A 79 -11.41 -2.30 28.02
C GLN A 79 -10.94 -1.49 26.81
N VAL A 80 -9.85 -0.72 26.96
CA VAL A 80 -9.28 0.07 25.86
C VAL A 80 -8.78 -0.84 24.73
N SER A 81 -8.17 -1.98 25.04
CA SER A 81 -7.68 -2.93 24.03
C SER A 81 -8.77 -3.55 23.15
N GLN A 82 -10.05 -3.40 23.51
CA GLN A 82 -11.17 -3.89 22.72
C GLN A 82 -11.60 -2.92 21.62
N PHE A 83 -11.07 -1.70 21.59
CA PHE A 83 -11.35 -0.72 20.56
C PHE A 83 -10.09 -0.43 19.74
N ASP A 84 -10.29 -0.10 18.47
CA ASP A 84 -9.22 0.40 17.61
C ASP A 84 -8.80 1.82 18.00
N GLU A 85 -9.74 2.61 18.54
CA GLU A 85 -9.48 3.93 19.13
C GLU A 85 -10.53 4.27 20.20
N VAL A 86 -10.11 4.95 21.27
CA VAL A 86 -11.01 5.48 22.31
C VAL A 86 -10.87 6.99 22.44
N PHE A 87 -11.93 7.70 22.07
CA PHE A 87 -12.02 9.15 22.21
C PHE A 87 -12.63 9.56 23.55
N LYS A 88 -12.16 10.68 24.10
CA LYS A 88 -12.83 11.35 25.23
C LYS A 88 -14.15 11.96 24.76
N ARG A 89 -15.12 12.12 25.65
CA ARG A 89 -16.40 12.83 25.38
C ARG A 89 -16.22 14.19 24.71
N SER A 90 -15.17 14.92 25.10
CA SER A 90 -14.80 16.25 24.57
C SER A 90 -14.18 16.22 23.17
N ALA A 91 -13.88 15.05 22.61
CA ALA A 91 -13.29 14.95 21.27
C ALA A 91 -14.18 15.62 20.22
N SER A 92 -13.53 16.36 19.33
CA SER A 92 -14.24 17.04 18.25
C SER A 92 -14.74 16.01 17.23
N ILE A 93 -15.87 16.31 16.59
CA ILE A 93 -16.41 15.47 15.52
C ILE A 93 -15.43 15.37 14.34
N ALA A 94 -14.71 16.47 14.07
CA ALA A 94 -13.72 16.52 13.00
C ALA A 94 -12.59 15.52 13.23
N ASP A 95 -12.11 15.38 14.47
CA ASP A 95 -11.03 14.43 14.80
C ASP A 95 -11.47 12.97 14.62
N VAL A 96 -12.68 12.63 15.10
CA VAL A 96 -13.25 11.28 14.96
C VAL A 96 -13.45 10.92 13.49
N VAL A 97 -13.97 11.86 12.69
CA VAL A 97 -14.19 11.66 11.25
C VAL A 97 -12.87 11.54 10.50
N LEU A 98 -11.88 12.37 10.83
CA LEU A 98 -10.56 12.34 10.22
C LEU A 98 -9.85 11.00 10.49
N LEU A 99 -9.80 10.56 11.75
CA LEU A 99 -9.18 9.29 12.09
C LEU A 99 -9.96 8.11 11.51
N GLY A 100 -11.30 8.19 11.53
CA GLY A 100 -12.17 7.18 10.95
C GLY A 100 -11.88 6.99 9.47
N GLY A 101 -11.79 8.10 8.71
CA GLY A 101 -11.40 8.07 7.31
C GLY A 101 -10.03 7.43 7.09
N ARG A 102 -9.02 7.77 7.91
CA ARG A 102 -7.69 7.16 7.80
C ARG A 102 -7.69 5.65 8.06
N VAL A 103 -8.43 5.18 9.06
CA VAL A 103 -8.53 3.75 9.38
C VAL A 103 -9.23 2.99 8.26
N ILE A 104 -10.32 3.55 7.72
CA ILE A 104 -11.03 2.99 6.56
C ILE A 104 -10.09 2.91 5.35
N ASP A 105 -9.37 4.00 5.04
CA ASP A 105 -8.45 4.04 3.90
C ASP A 105 -7.27 3.08 4.09
N ARG A 106 -6.77 2.89 5.32
CA ARG A 106 -5.72 1.90 5.62
C ARG A 106 -6.21 0.47 5.41
N GLN A 107 -7.43 0.14 5.85
CA GLN A 107 -8.01 -1.18 5.59
C GLN A 107 -8.24 -1.41 4.11
N ARG A 108 -8.80 -0.42 3.41
CA ARG A 108 -8.98 -0.46 1.97
C ARG A 108 -7.65 -0.63 1.24
N LEU A 109 -6.60 0.08 1.67
CA LEU A 109 -5.25 -0.05 1.14
C LEU A 109 -4.74 -1.48 1.28
N ARG A 110 -4.86 -2.08 2.47
CA ARG A 110 -4.47 -3.48 2.70
C ARG A 110 -5.24 -4.44 1.80
N GLN A 111 -6.56 -4.28 1.68
CA GLN A 111 -7.40 -5.10 0.81
C GLN A 111 -7.02 -4.97 -0.67
N LEU A 112 -6.72 -3.76 -1.14
CA LEU A 112 -6.38 -3.49 -2.53
C LEU A 112 -4.96 -3.90 -2.92
N THR A 113 -4.02 -3.83 -1.97
CA THR A 113 -2.59 -4.05 -2.24
C THR A 113 -2.09 -5.41 -1.78
N GLY A 114 -2.82 -6.09 -0.89
CA GLY A 114 -2.34 -7.30 -0.23
C GLY A 114 -1.20 -7.06 0.76
N ILE A 115 -0.93 -5.81 1.17
CA ILE A 115 0.09 -5.53 2.18
C ILE A 115 -0.38 -6.08 3.53
N ILE A 116 0.36 -7.07 4.03
CA ILE A 116 0.14 -7.74 5.31
C ILE A 116 1.11 -7.18 6.35
N GLY A 117 0.70 -7.12 7.61
CA GLY A 117 1.55 -6.78 8.76
C GLY A 117 0.88 -5.82 9.73
N GLU A 118 1.26 -5.91 11.01
CA GLU A 118 0.69 -5.19 12.15
C GLU A 118 1.75 -4.40 12.95
N THR A 119 3.03 -4.54 12.64
CA THR A 119 4.11 -3.76 13.26
C THR A 119 3.95 -2.25 13.09
N ASP A 120 4.44 -1.47 14.07
CA ASP A 120 4.41 0.00 14.00
C ASP A 120 5.06 0.54 12.73
N ALA A 121 6.16 -0.07 12.29
CA ALA A 121 6.88 0.32 11.09
C ALA A 121 5.99 0.23 9.83
N ILE A 122 5.26 -0.87 9.65
CA ILE A 122 4.37 -1.02 8.50
C ILE A 122 3.11 -0.15 8.64
N LEU A 123 2.59 0.02 9.85
CA LEU A 123 1.44 0.89 10.11
C LEU A 123 1.74 2.37 9.78
N GLN A 124 2.90 2.87 10.18
CA GLN A 124 3.35 4.22 9.87
C GLN A 124 3.56 4.42 8.36
N MET A 125 4.11 3.41 7.68
CA MET A 125 4.25 3.43 6.22
C MET A 125 2.89 3.52 5.53
N LEU A 126 1.92 2.68 5.93
CA LEU A 126 0.56 2.72 5.39
C LEU A 126 -0.12 4.07 5.65
N GLU A 127 0.07 4.68 6.82
CA GLU A 127 -0.45 6.01 7.11
C GLU A 127 0.14 7.08 6.18
N ARG A 128 1.45 7.04 5.92
CA ARG A 128 2.08 7.93 4.93
C ARG A 128 1.48 7.75 3.54
N VAL A 129 1.20 6.52 3.11
CA VAL A 129 0.53 6.25 1.83
C VAL A 129 -0.83 6.94 1.77
N VAL A 130 -1.66 6.78 2.81
CA VAL A 130 -3.00 7.41 2.89
C VAL A 130 -2.89 8.94 2.82
N GLN A 131 -1.91 9.54 3.48
CA GLN A 131 -1.70 10.99 3.45
C GLN A 131 -1.20 11.51 2.09
N ILE A 132 -0.36 10.74 1.39
CA ILE A 132 0.29 11.13 0.14
C ILE A 132 -0.61 10.86 -1.08
N ALA A 133 -1.47 9.84 -1.03
CA ALA A 133 -2.29 9.43 -2.17
C ALA A 133 -3.19 10.53 -2.76
N PRO A 134 -3.82 11.43 -1.98
CA PRO A 134 -4.65 12.50 -2.52
C PRO A 134 -3.89 13.59 -3.28
N VAL A 135 -2.58 13.73 -3.06
CA VAL A 135 -1.74 14.81 -3.60
C VAL A 135 -1.22 14.46 -5.00
N ALA A 136 -1.14 15.42 -5.92
CA ALA A 136 -0.64 15.19 -7.29
C ALA A 136 0.89 15.16 -7.43
N SER A 137 1.64 15.43 -6.35
CA SER A 137 3.10 15.48 -6.34
C SER A 137 3.74 14.14 -6.68
N THR A 138 4.99 14.20 -7.13
CA THR A 138 5.86 13.04 -7.30
C THR A 138 6.09 12.34 -5.97
N VAL A 139 6.17 11.01 -6.03
CA VAL A 139 6.47 10.18 -4.88
C VAL A 139 7.66 9.30 -5.19
N LEU A 140 8.68 9.35 -4.35
CA LEU A 140 9.79 8.41 -4.35
C LEU A 140 9.49 7.32 -3.31
N VAL A 141 9.61 6.07 -3.71
CA VAL A 141 9.39 4.89 -2.87
C VAL A 141 10.72 4.16 -2.72
N THR A 142 11.31 4.19 -1.54
CA THR A 142 12.61 3.55 -1.27
C THR A 142 12.43 2.30 -0.44
N GLY A 143 13.34 1.34 -0.61
CA GLY A 143 13.35 0.12 0.19
C GLY A 143 14.09 -1.01 -0.50
N GLU A 144 14.58 -1.95 0.28
CA GLU A 144 15.34 -3.10 -0.21
C GLU A 144 14.55 -3.91 -1.25
N SER A 145 15.27 -4.70 -2.04
CA SER A 145 14.64 -5.58 -3.02
C SER A 145 13.69 -6.57 -2.32
N GLY A 146 12.51 -6.77 -2.90
CA GLY A 146 11.53 -7.71 -2.35
C GLY A 146 10.71 -7.18 -1.16
N THR A 147 10.79 -5.91 -0.80
CA THR A 147 9.95 -5.30 0.27
C THR A 147 8.51 -4.97 -0.14
N GLY A 148 8.19 -4.97 -1.44
CA GLY A 148 6.85 -4.70 -1.95
C GLY A 148 6.59 -3.27 -2.45
N LYS A 149 7.62 -2.57 -2.95
CA LYS A 149 7.52 -1.19 -3.47
C LYS A 149 6.40 -0.99 -4.50
N GLU A 150 6.20 -1.96 -5.41
CA GLU A 150 5.12 -1.89 -6.41
C GLU A 150 3.72 -1.90 -5.76
N LEU A 151 3.52 -2.69 -4.70
CA LEU A 151 2.25 -2.73 -3.97
C LEU A 151 1.93 -1.36 -3.36
N VAL A 152 2.94 -0.69 -2.82
CA VAL A 152 2.82 0.68 -2.31
C VAL A 152 2.45 1.65 -3.44
N ALA A 153 3.11 1.58 -4.59
CA ALA A 153 2.79 2.43 -5.75
C ALA A 153 1.34 2.24 -6.25
N ARG A 154 0.88 0.98 -6.33
CA ARG A 154 -0.52 0.64 -6.66
C ARG A 154 -1.49 1.19 -5.63
N GLY A 155 -1.14 1.10 -4.35
CA GLY A 155 -1.90 1.67 -3.24
C GLY A 155 -2.06 3.18 -3.33
N ILE A 156 -0.97 3.91 -3.58
CA ILE A 156 -0.99 5.36 -3.81
C ILE A 156 -1.95 5.71 -4.96
N HIS A 157 -1.87 4.99 -6.08
CA HIS A 157 -2.75 5.23 -7.21
C HIS A 157 -4.23 4.97 -6.87
N ALA A 158 -4.53 3.84 -6.23
CA ALA A 158 -5.89 3.42 -5.93
C ALA A 158 -6.61 4.34 -4.92
N LEU A 159 -5.86 4.99 -4.03
CA LEU A 159 -6.38 6.01 -3.10
C LEU A 159 -6.33 7.44 -3.65
N SER A 160 -5.81 7.64 -4.87
CA SER A 160 -5.70 8.97 -5.47
C SER A 160 -6.98 9.41 -6.20
N PRO A 161 -7.11 10.72 -6.54
CA PRO A 161 -8.14 11.19 -7.46
C PRO A 161 -8.05 10.57 -8.86
N ARG A 162 -6.92 9.94 -9.21
CA ARG A 162 -6.67 9.27 -10.51
C ARG A 162 -6.97 7.76 -10.48
N ARG A 163 -7.57 7.22 -9.41
CA ARG A 163 -7.85 5.77 -9.25
C ARG A 163 -8.63 5.08 -10.37
N HIS A 164 -9.38 5.83 -11.18
CA HIS A 164 -10.14 5.33 -12.33
C HIS A 164 -9.44 5.63 -13.68
N LYS A 165 -8.19 6.07 -13.62
CA LYS A 165 -7.34 6.39 -14.79
C LYS A 165 -6.26 5.31 -14.92
N PRO A 166 -5.53 5.25 -16.06
CA PRO A 166 -4.49 4.25 -16.24
C PRO A 166 -3.42 4.29 -15.15
N PHE A 167 -2.98 3.11 -14.73
CA PHE A 167 -1.75 2.89 -13.96
C PHE A 167 -0.81 2.04 -14.81
N ILE A 168 0.32 2.61 -15.23
CA ILE A 168 1.31 1.92 -16.06
C ILE A 168 2.58 1.73 -15.23
N ALA A 169 2.96 0.48 -15.01
CA ALA A 169 4.20 0.12 -14.33
C ALA A 169 5.30 -0.22 -15.34
N VAL A 170 6.50 0.30 -15.12
CA VAL A 170 7.67 0.13 -15.98
C VAL A 170 8.85 -0.26 -15.12
N ASN A 171 9.46 -1.40 -15.41
CA ASN A 171 10.72 -1.80 -14.78
C ASN A 171 11.89 -1.37 -15.67
N VAL A 172 12.76 -0.51 -15.15
CA VAL A 172 13.87 0.08 -15.89
C VAL A 172 14.97 -0.94 -16.23
N VAL A 173 15.12 -2.01 -15.44
CA VAL A 173 16.18 -3.04 -15.61
C VAL A 173 15.90 -3.98 -16.77
N ALA A 174 14.64 -4.08 -17.23
CA ALA A 174 14.22 -5.10 -18.19
C ALA A 174 14.56 -4.79 -19.66
N LEU A 175 15.10 -3.61 -19.98
CA LEU A 175 15.25 -3.10 -21.35
C LEU A 175 16.66 -2.56 -21.60
N SER A 176 17.15 -2.68 -22.84
CA SER A 176 18.34 -1.93 -23.27
C SER A 176 18.04 -0.43 -23.29
N ASP A 177 19.05 0.41 -23.13
CA ASP A 177 18.91 1.88 -23.08
C ASP A 177 18.03 2.45 -24.21
N THR A 178 18.28 2.00 -25.44
CA THR A 178 17.53 2.43 -26.63
C THR A 178 16.08 1.98 -26.63
N LEU A 179 15.80 0.78 -26.12
CA LEU A 179 14.44 0.26 -25.99
C LEU A 179 13.70 0.97 -24.86
N LEU A 180 14.37 1.27 -23.75
CA LEU A 180 13.79 2.02 -22.64
C LEU A 180 13.33 3.41 -23.08
N GLU A 181 14.16 4.16 -23.80
CA GLU A 181 13.77 5.48 -24.32
C GLU A 181 12.58 5.37 -25.27
N SER A 182 12.61 4.40 -26.18
CA SER A 182 11.56 4.17 -27.17
C SER A 182 10.24 3.73 -26.53
N GLU A 183 10.27 2.91 -25.49
CA GLU A 183 9.07 2.52 -24.73
C GLU A 183 8.53 3.70 -23.93
N LEU A 184 9.37 4.42 -23.16
CA LEU A 184 8.90 5.54 -22.34
C LEU A 184 8.35 6.70 -23.18
N PHE A 185 9.09 7.14 -24.19
CA PHE A 185 8.80 8.37 -24.94
C PHE A 185 8.21 8.10 -26.33
N GLY A 186 8.17 6.86 -26.81
CA GLY A 186 7.75 6.56 -28.16
C GLY A 186 8.82 6.92 -29.19
N HIS A 187 8.55 6.60 -30.44
CA HIS A 187 9.45 6.91 -31.56
C HIS A 187 8.68 7.29 -32.82
N GLU A 188 9.32 8.11 -33.64
CA GLU A 188 8.87 8.36 -35.00
C GLU A 188 9.40 7.28 -35.97
N LYS A 189 8.74 7.16 -37.12
CA LYS A 189 9.18 6.25 -38.17
C LYS A 189 10.61 6.59 -38.61
N GLY A 190 11.49 5.60 -38.66
CA GLY A 190 12.89 5.76 -39.06
C GLY A 190 13.82 6.32 -37.97
N ALA A 191 13.36 6.43 -36.71
CA ALA A 191 14.19 6.93 -35.61
C ALA A 191 15.43 6.07 -35.29
N PHE A 192 15.38 4.77 -35.59
CA PHE A 192 16.49 3.82 -35.45
C PHE A 192 16.28 2.62 -36.39
N THR A 193 17.31 1.77 -36.56
CA THR A 193 17.23 0.55 -37.36
C THR A 193 16.14 -0.38 -36.81
N GLY A 194 15.05 -0.59 -37.57
CA GLY A 194 13.89 -1.39 -37.15
C GLY A 194 12.65 -0.56 -36.77
N ALA A 195 12.73 0.78 -36.74
CA ALA A 195 11.59 1.67 -36.54
C ALA A 195 10.74 1.78 -37.83
N ILE A 196 10.01 0.72 -38.17
CA ILE A 196 9.20 0.63 -39.40
C ILE A 196 8.02 1.61 -39.38
N ASP A 197 7.41 1.79 -38.22
CA ASP A 197 6.27 2.67 -37.97
C ASP A 197 6.51 3.56 -36.74
N ALA A 198 5.72 4.62 -36.59
CA ALA A 198 5.75 5.44 -35.38
C ALA A 198 4.94 4.75 -34.26
N ARG A 199 5.43 4.84 -33.02
CA ARG A 199 4.78 4.25 -31.84
C ARG A 199 4.66 5.26 -30.72
N LYS A 200 3.49 5.29 -30.06
CA LYS A 200 3.25 6.08 -28.85
C LYS A 200 4.06 5.53 -27.68
N GLY A 201 4.63 6.43 -26.88
CA GLY A 201 5.32 6.06 -25.65
C GLY A 201 4.38 5.84 -24.47
N LEU A 202 4.89 5.20 -23.42
CA LEU A 202 4.18 4.95 -22.16
C LEU A 202 3.74 6.24 -21.48
N PHE A 203 4.47 7.35 -21.63
CA PHE A 203 4.01 8.65 -21.15
C PHE A 203 2.73 9.15 -21.85
N GLU A 204 2.61 8.93 -23.17
CA GLU A 204 1.36 9.27 -23.90
C GLU A 204 0.20 8.35 -23.47
N LEU A 205 0.50 7.07 -23.24
CA LEU A 205 -0.50 6.09 -22.80
C LEU A 205 -0.95 6.30 -21.34
N SER A 206 -0.10 6.94 -20.53
CA SER A 206 -0.38 7.26 -19.12
C SER A 206 -1.08 8.60 -18.93
N ASP A 207 -1.43 9.33 -20.00
CA ASP A 207 -1.98 10.68 -19.90
C ASP A 207 -3.26 10.72 -19.04
N GLY A 208 -3.31 11.69 -18.11
CA GLY A 208 -4.34 11.80 -17.07
C GLY A 208 -4.26 10.75 -15.95
N GLY A 209 -3.33 9.79 -16.03
CA GLY A 209 -3.17 8.65 -15.12
C GLY A 209 -1.91 8.72 -14.25
N THR A 210 -1.33 7.55 -13.96
CA THR A 210 -0.13 7.39 -13.15
C THR A 210 0.86 6.47 -13.86
N ILE A 211 2.13 6.88 -13.90
CA ILE A 211 3.23 6.02 -14.32
C ILE A 211 4.08 5.68 -13.09
N PHE A 212 4.37 4.40 -12.93
CA PHE A 212 5.27 3.86 -11.92
C PHE A 212 6.57 3.43 -12.58
N LEU A 213 7.68 4.02 -12.15
CA LEU A 213 9.03 3.74 -12.64
C LEU A 213 9.79 2.96 -11.56
N ASP A 214 9.88 1.64 -11.71
CA ASP A 214 10.61 0.77 -10.79
C ASP A 214 12.11 0.72 -11.15
N GLU A 215 12.93 0.64 -10.12
CA GLU A 215 14.39 0.72 -10.19
C GLU A 215 14.92 1.96 -10.96
N ILE A 216 14.43 3.15 -10.56
CA ILE A 216 14.81 4.42 -11.19
C ILE A 216 16.32 4.71 -11.15
N GLY A 217 17.05 4.12 -10.21
CA GLY A 217 18.51 4.25 -10.10
C GLY A 217 19.27 3.66 -11.30
N GLU A 218 18.67 2.68 -11.97
CA GLU A 218 19.23 1.99 -13.14
C GLU A 218 18.98 2.75 -14.45
N MET A 219 18.33 3.92 -14.39
CA MET A 219 17.99 4.68 -15.59
C MET A 219 19.24 5.33 -16.20
N PRO A 220 19.51 5.16 -17.51
CA PRO A 220 20.65 5.83 -18.16
C PRO A 220 20.57 7.36 -18.09
N LEU A 221 21.71 8.04 -17.99
CA LEU A 221 21.79 9.51 -17.85
C LEU A 221 21.07 10.29 -18.97
N ALA A 222 21.08 9.76 -20.20
CA ALA A 222 20.37 10.35 -21.33
C ALA A 222 18.84 10.33 -21.10
N THR A 223 18.32 9.19 -20.68
CA THR A 223 16.90 9.00 -20.32
C THR A 223 16.52 9.86 -19.10
N GLN A 224 17.38 9.95 -18.09
CA GLN A 224 17.18 10.82 -16.91
C GLN A 224 16.97 12.29 -17.32
N THR A 225 17.72 12.77 -18.33
CA THR A 225 17.60 14.14 -18.86
C THR A 225 16.23 14.38 -19.50
N LYS A 226 15.69 13.40 -20.23
CA LYS A 226 14.34 13.49 -20.82
C LYS A 226 13.24 13.40 -19.77
N LEU A 227 13.41 12.51 -18.77
CA LEU A 227 12.48 12.40 -17.65
C LEU A 227 12.38 13.72 -16.86
N LEU A 228 13.52 14.39 -16.63
CA LEU A 228 13.52 15.70 -15.98
C LEU A 228 12.67 16.72 -16.75
N ARG A 229 12.73 16.74 -18.09
CA ARG A 229 11.88 17.62 -18.90
C ARG A 229 10.39 17.31 -18.74
N VAL A 230 10.01 16.03 -18.67
CA VAL A 230 8.62 15.65 -18.39
C VAL A 230 8.17 16.17 -17.03
N LEU A 231 9.01 16.01 -16.00
CA LEU A 231 8.71 16.45 -14.64
C LEU A 231 8.54 17.97 -14.52
N GLU A 232 9.35 18.74 -15.25
CA GLU A 232 9.36 20.21 -15.14
C GLU A 232 8.37 20.89 -16.08
N GLN A 233 8.30 20.41 -17.33
CA GLN A 233 7.57 21.08 -18.41
C GLN A 233 6.28 20.37 -18.79
N ARG A 234 6.05 19.15 -18.28
CA ARG A 234 4.92 18.29 -18.67
C ARG A 234 4.85 18.03 -20.17
N GLU A 235 6.01 18.03 -20.82
CA GLU A 235 6.15 17.75 -22.24
C GLU A 235 7.43 17.01 -22.57
N PHE A 236 7.44 16.32 -23.70
CA PHE A 236 8.61 15.63 -24.24
C PHE A 236 8.51 15.47 -25.76
N HIS A 237 9.56 14.91 -26.35
CA HIS A 237 9.63 14.56 -27.76
C HIS A 237 9.81 13.05 -27.90
N ARG A 238 9.18 12.46 -28.92
CA ARG A 238 9.48 11.08 -29.33
C ARG A 238 10.92 10.97 -29.77
N VAL A 239 11.48 9.76 -29.68
CA VAL A 239 12.80 9.48 -30.26
C VAL A 239 12.75 9.74 -31.78
N GLY A 240 13.68 10.56 -32.27
CA GLY A 240 13.73 10.99 -33.67
C GLY A 240 12.68 12.02 -34.10
N GLY A 241 11.85 12.53 -33.17
CA GLY A 241 10.82 13.54 -33.45
C GLY A 241 11.15 14.92 -32.89
N GLU A 242 10.63 15.96 -33.55
CA GLU A 242 10.77 17.37 -33.12
C GLU A 242 9.46 17.97 -32.59
N LYS A 243 8.36 17.20 -32.66
CA LYS A 243 7.06 17.64 -32.14
C LYS A 243 7.01 17.50 -30.62
N SER A 244 6.76 18.60 -29.92
CA SER A 244 6.48 18.58 -28.49
C SER A 244 5.11 17.93 -28.21
N ILE A 245 5.08 17.02 -27.24
CA ILE A 245 3.90 16.28 -26.79
C ILE A 245 3.68 16.60 -25.31
N LYS A 246 2.53 17.19 -24.98
CA LYS A 246 2.13 17.51 -23.61
C LYS A 246 1.37 16.34 -22.98
N VAL A 247 1.67 16.06 -21.71
CA VAL A 247 0.99 15.02 -20.92
C VAL A 247 0.79 15.45 -19.47
N ASP A 248 -0.33 15.05 -18.85
CA ASP A 248 -0.59 15.23 -17.42
C ASP A 248 -0.49 13.88 -16.71
N VAL A 249 0.71 13.48 -16.32
CA VAL A 249 0.97 12.18 -15.67
C VAL A 249 1.50 12.38 -14.25
N ARG A 250 0.95 11.63 -13.29
CA ARG A 250 1.52 11.53 -11.95
C ARG A 250 2.63 10.50 -11.98
N ILE A 251 3.82 10.86 -11.53
CA ILE A 251 4.98 9.97 -11.50
C ILE A 251 5.19 9.43 -10.08
N ILE A 252 5.27 8.11 -9.95
CA ILE A 252 5.77 7.41 -8.77
C ILE A 252 7.05 6.72 -9.20
N ALA A 253 8.15 6.92 -8.49
CA ALA A 253 9.42 6.24 -8.76
C ALA A 253 9.79 5.35 -7.59
N ALA A 254 10.43 4.21 -7.86
CA ALA A 254 10.95 3.32 -6.82
C ALA A 254 12.41 2.95 -7.07
N THR A 255 13.15 2.67 -6.00
CA THR A 255 14.53 2.17 -6.07
C THR A 255 14.91 1.42 -4.80
N ASN A 256 15.79 0.43 -4.92
CA ASN A 256 16.52 -0.16 -3.80
C ASN A 256 17.93 0.43 -3.58
N GLN A 257 18.38 1.34 -4.44
CA GLN A 257 19.72 1.94 -4.38
C GLN A 257 19.73 3.27 -3.62
N ASP A 258 20.87 3.62 -3.05
CA ASP A 258 21.11 4.97 -2.53
C ASP A 258 21.38 5.94 -3.69
N LEU A 259 20.35 6.68 -4.10
CA LEU A 259 20.47 7.69 -5.16
C LEU A 259 21.49 8.79 -4.81
N ARG A 260 21.74 9.09 -3.54
CA ARG A 260 22.77 10.07 -3.15
C ARG A 260 24.17 9.53 -3.41
N GLN A 261 24.37 8.23 -3.18
CA GLN A 261 25.62 7.57 -3.55
C GLN A 261 25.81 7.60 -5.07
N LEU A 262 24.78 7.27 -5.86
CA LEU A 262 24.83 7.33 -7.33
C LEU A 262 25.11 8.75 -7.86
N ILE A 263 24.58 9.78 -7.20
CA ILE A 263 24.92 11.18 -7.51
C ILE A 263 26.41 11.44 -7.29
N SER A 264 27.01 10.90 -6.22
CA SER A 264 28.42 11.16 -5.90
C SER A 264 29.40 10.55 -6.90
N ILE A 265 29.01 9.43 -7.52
CA ILE A 265 29.79 8.75 -8.58
C ILE A 265 29.38 9.16 -10.00
N GLY A 266 28.39 10.05 -10.15
CA GLY A 266 27.98 10.60 -11.45
C GLY A 266 27.00 9.73 -12.26
N GLU A 267 26.43 8.69 -11.66
CA GLU A 267 25.48 7.76 -12.31
C GLU A 267 24.03 8.23 -12.20
N PHE A 268 23.74 9.17 -11.29
CA PHE A 268 22.41 9.77 -11.15
C PHE A 268 22.47 11.29 -11.09
N ARG A 269 21.55 11.95 -11.79
CA ARG A 269 21.51 13.42 -11.84
C ARG A 269 20.92 14.01 -10.58
N ARG A 270 21.64 14.97 -10.00
CA ARG A 270 21.24 15.68 -8.78
C ARG A 270 19.93 16.47 -8.94
N ASP A 271 19.71 17.09 -10.09
CA ASP A 271 18.49 17.86 -10.39
C ASP A 271 17.25 16.96 -10.47
N LEU A 272 17.37 15.82 -11.15
CA LEU A 272 16.32 14.80 -11.20
C LEU A 272 15.96 14.27 -9.81
N PHE A 273 16.96 13.97 -8.97
CA PHE A 273 16.71 13.50 -7.61
C PHE A 273 15.81 14.46 -6.82
N PHE A 274 16.07 15.77 -6.86
CA PHE A 274 15.25 16.73 -6.14
C PHE A 274 13.83 16.88 -6.70
N ARG A 275 13.62 16.61 -7.99
CA ARG A 275 12.27 16.60 -8.61
C ARG A 275 11.48 15.33 -8.31
N LEU A 276 12.16 14.20 -8.12
CA LEU A 276 11.54 12.94 -7.74
C LEU A 276 11.25 12.89 -6.23
N ASN A 277 12.20 13.33 -5.40
CA ASN A 277 12.14 13.25 -3.95
C ASN A 277 11.37 14.42 -3.32
N VAL A 278 10.13 14.65 -3.77
CA VAL A 278 9.22 15.67 -3.19
C VAL A 278 8.47 15.08 -2.01
N LEU A 279 7.90 13.88 -2.19
CA LEU A 279 7.32 13.07 -1.12
C LEU A 279 8.05 11.72 -1.12
N ASN A 280 8.42 11.22 0.06
CA ASN A 280 9.17 9.97 0.19
C ASN A 280 8.41 8.96 1.05
N ILE A 281 8.39 7.71 0.61
CA ILE A 281 7.88 6.57 1.38
C ILE A 281 8.98 5.52 1.42
N GLU A 282 9.49 5.25 2.62
CA GLU A 282 10.46 4.20 2.86
C GLU A 282 9.75 2.95 3.37
N LEU A 283 10.01 1.82 2.72
CA LEU A 283 9.51 0.52 3.16
C LEU A 283 10.52 -0.11 4.13
N PRO A 284 10.07 -0.52 5.33
CA PRO A 284 10.93 -1.21 6.27
C PRO A 284 11.30 -2.60 5.73
N PRO A 285 12.57 -3.03 5.85
CA PRO A 285 12.97 -4.39 5.52
C PRO A 285 12.34 -5.39 6.50
N LEU A 286 12.17 -6.64 6.06
CA LEU A 286 11.45 -7.66 6.82
C LEU A 286 12.08 -7.94 8.19
N ARG A 287 13.41 -7.83 8.31
CA ARG A 287 14.14 -7.95 9.59
C ARG A 287 13.79 -6.92 10.66
N GLU A 288 13.20 -5.79 10.29
CA GLU A 288 12.74 -4.73 11.20
C GLU A 288 11.26 -4.89 11.60
N ARG A 289 10.59 -5.91 11.02
CA ARG A 289 9.17 -6.21 11.23
C ARG A 289 8.96 -7.71 11.37
N ARG A 290 9.78 -8.36 12.18
CA ARG A 290 9.82 -9.83 12.33
C ARG A 290 8.52 -10.38 12.90
N GLU A 291 7.82 -9.60 13.70
CA GLU A 291 6.52 -9.91 14.28
C GLU A 291 5.44 -10.11 13.20
N ASP A 292 5.65 -9.59 11.98
CA ASP A 292 4.76 -9.81 10.85
C ASP A 292 5.02 -11.13 10.10
N ILE A 293 6.16 -11.81 10.34
CA ILE A 293 6.54 -13.02 9.61
C ILE A 293 5.49 -14.13 9.74
N PRO A 294 4.96 -14.45 10.95
CA PRO A 294 3.91 -15.46 11.06
C PRO A 294 2.67 -15.14 10.22
N LEU A 295 2.21 -13.89 10.22
CA LEU A 295 1.05 -13.44 9.44
C LEU A 295 1.30 -13.55 7.93
N LEU A 296 2.50 -13.18 7.48
CA LEU A 296 2.91 -13.30 6.08
C LEU A 296 2.94 -14.76 5.64
N VAL A 297 3.55 -15.62 6.45
CA VAL A 297 3.68 -17.05 6.18
C VAL A 297 2.30 -17.70 6.10
N GLU A 298 1.41 -17.47 7.06
CA GLU A 298 0.05 -17.99 7.04
C GLU A 298 -0.72 -17.57 5.77
N SER A 299 -0.54 -16.32 5.35
CA SER A 299 -1.18 -15.81 4.13
C SER A 299 -0.63 -16.47 2.88
N PHE A 300 0.70 -16.59 2.75
CA PHE A 300 1.33 -17.20 1.57
C PHE A 300 1.03 -18.69 1.48
N VAL A 301 1.04 -19.39 2.61
CA VAL A 301 0.62 -20.78 2.69
C VAL A 301 -0.80 -20.93 2.13
N ARG A 302 -1.74 -20.12 2.59
CA ARG A 302 -3.14 -20.20 2.14
C ARG A 302 -3.24 -19.97 0.63
N GLU A 303 -2.61 -18.92 0.14
CA GLU A 303 -2.57 -18.56 -1.29
C GLU A 303 -2.02 -19.72 -2.14
N VAL A 304 -0.88 -20.28 -1.73
CA VAL A 304 -0.19 -21.35 -2.47
C VAL A 304 -0.98 -22.67 -2.39
N SER A 305 -1.52 -23.02 -1.23
CA SER A 305 -2.36 -24.21 -1.05
C SER A 305 -3.61 -24.18 -1.92
N GLU A 306 -4.31 -23.04 -1.97
CA GLU A 306 -5.48 -22.85 -2.84
C GLU A 306 -5.08 -22.93 -4.32
N HIS A 307 -3.94 -22.33 -4.69
CA HIS A 307 -3.47 -22.35 -6.08
C HIS A 307 -3.07 -23.74 -6.58
N HIS A 308 -2.49 -24.57 -5.70
CA HIS A 308 -2.00 -25.91 -6.05
C HIS A 308 -2.94 -27.06 -5.66
N ASP A 309 -4.14 -26.76 -5.14
CA ASP A 309 -5.09 -27.74 -4.61
C ASP A 309 -4.43 -28.71 -3.61
N ARG A 310 -3.72 -28.13 -2.63
CA ARG A 310 -2.96 -28.89 -1.63
C ARG A 310 -3.39 -28.59 -0.21
N GLU A 311 -3.64 -29.66 0.54
CA GLU A 311 -3.80 -29.59 1.98
C GLU A 311 -2.49 -29.16 2.64
N PHE A 312 -2.59 -28.12 3.47
CA PHE A 312 -1.50 -27.65 4.32
C PHE A 312 -1.89 -27.76 5.80
N PRO A 313 -1.36 -28.77 6.51
CA PRO A 313 -1.73 -29.00 7.90
C PRO A 313 -1.03 -28.06 8.90
N GLY A 314 -0.07 -27.24 8.46
CA GLY A 314 0.55 -26.21 9.30
C GLY A 314 2.08 -26.18 9.28
N ILE A 315 2.64 -25.27 10.07
CA ILE A 315 4.08 -25.15 10.36
C ILE A 315 4.28 -25.39 11.84
N SER A 316 5.30 -26.17 12.21
CA SER A 316 5.63 -26.39 13.62
C SER A 316 6.12 -25.09 14.27
N ALA A 317 5.96 -24.97 15.59
CA ALA A 317 6.39 -23.79 16.32
C ALA A 317 7.90 -23.55 16.17
N GLU A 318 8.69 -24.62 16.14
CA GLU A 318 10.15 -24.59 15.96
C GLU A 318 10.53 -24.10 14.56
N ALA A 319 9.82 -24.57 13.51
CA ALA A 319 10.03 -24.09 12.15
C ALA A 319 9.68 -22.59 12.04
N MET A 320 8.57 -22.15 12.65
CA MET A 320 8.18 -20.73 12.67
C MET A 320 9.21 -19.86 13.40
N GLN A 321 9.82 -20.35 14.48
CA GLN A 321 10.91 -19.65 15.16
C GLN A 321 12.13 -19.46 14.26
N ILE A 322 12.51 -20.48 13.48
CA ILE A 322 13.61 -20.38 12.52
C ILE A 322 13.30 -19.33 11.45
N LEU A 323 12.10 -19.38 10.86
CA LEU A 323 11.66 -18.39 9.87
C LEU A 323 11.66 -16.97 10.45
N SER A 324 11.23 -16.80 11.70
CA SER A 324 11.17 -15.49 12.36
C SER A 324 12.56 -14.96 12.77
N ALA A 325 13.54 -15.85 13.00
CA ALA A 325 14.89 -15.48 13.38
C ALA A 325 15.77 -15.08 12.19
N TYR A 326 15.48 -15.60 11.00
CA TYR A 326 16.23 -15.33 9.78
C TYR A 326 16.15 -13.85 9.36
N SER A 327 17.21 -13.34 8.71
CA SER A 327 17.32 -11.92 8.37
C SER A 327 16.59 -11.53 7.08
N TRP A 328 16.24 -12.49 6.24
CA TRP A 328 15.52 -12.29 4.97
C TRP A 328 16.14 -11.20 4.08
N PRO A 329 17.37 -11.39 3.57
CA PRO A 329 18.01 -10.41 2.67
C PRO A 329 17.22 -10.14 1.38
N GLY A 330 16.42 -11.10 0.90
CA GLY A 330 15.48 -10.92 -0.22
C GLY A 330 14.06 -10.55 0.23
N ASN A 331 13.89 -10.22 1.51
CA ASN A 331 12.66 -9.72 2.14
C ASN A 331 11.45 -10.62 1.85
N ILE A 332 10.29 -10.02 1.55
CA ILE A 332 9.02 -10.71 1.36
C ILE A 332 9.07 -11.64 0.13
N ARG A 333 9.82 -11.26 -0.91
CA ARG A 333 9.98 -12.09 -2.12
C ARG A 333 10.67 -13.42 -1.80
N GLU A 334 11.76 -13.37 -1.03
CA GLU A 334 12.46 -14.58 -0.59
C GLU A 334 11.58 -15.44 0.33
N LEU A 335 10.90 -14.82 1.31
CA LEU A 335 9.96 -15.52 2.20
C LEU A 335 8.87 -16.24 1.41
N LYS A 336 8.22 -15.55 0.46
CA LYS A 336 7.16 -16.13 -0.38
C LYS A 336 7.67 -17.31 -1.20
N ASN A 337 8.82 -17.17 -1.86
CA ASN A 337 9.43 -18.24 -2.64
C ASN A 337 9.77 -19.48 -1.78
N LEU A 338 10.26 -19.25 -0.55
CA LEU A 338 10.55 -20.36 0.36
C LEU A 338 9.27 -21.07 0.79
N VAL A 339 8.25 -20.32 1.20
CA VAL A 339 6.94 -20.89 1.58
C VAL A 339 6.33 -21.69 0.43
N GLU A 340 6.37 -21.16 -0.79
CA GLU A 340 5.90 -21.86 -1.99
C GLU A 340 6.61 -23.19 -2.18
N SER A 341 7.95 -23.20 -2.10
CA SER A 341 8.76 -24.42 -2.19
C SER A 341 8.37 -25.44 -1.13
N MET A 342 8.21 -25.04 0.13
CA MET A 342 7.86 -25.96 1.21
C MET A 342 6.46 -26.58 1.03
N VAL A 343 5.47 -25.82 0.55
CA VAL A 343 4.11 -26.33 0.26
C VAL A 343 4.12 -27.31 -0.92
N VAL A 344 4.92 -27.03 -1.95
CA VAL A 344 5.04 -27.88 -3.16
C VAL A 344 5.86 -29.15 -2.89
N LEU A 345 6.83 -29.13 -1.98
CA LEU A 345 7.70 -30.28 -1.69
C LEU A 345 7.25 -31.12 -0.49
N GLY A 346 6.43 -30.57 0.43
CA GLY A 346 5.98 -31.25 1.64
C GLY A 346 4.46 -31.52 1.71
N PRO A 347 3.84 -32.18 0.72
CA PRO A 347 2.40 -32.40 0.72
C PRO A 347 1.93 -33.21 1.94
N GLY A 348 0.82 -32.79 2.55
CA GLY A 348 0.08 -33.57 3.54
C GLY A 348 0.75 -33.75 4.90
N ARG A 349 1.79 -32.96 5.24
CA ARG A 349 2.41 -32.97 6.58
C ARG A 349 2.79 -31.59 7.07
N VAL A 350 2.93 -31.47 8.39
CA VAL A 350 3.37 -30.22 9.04
C VAL A 350 4.82 -29.94 8.66
N ILE A 351 5.11 -28.71 8.25
CA ILE A 351 6.48 -28.25 7.98
C ILE A 351 7.26 -28.24 9.29
N ARG A 352 8.45 -28.84 9.27
CA ARG A 352 9.37 -28.94 10.41
C ARG A 352 10.68 -28.21 10.11
N PRO A 353 11.53 -27.97 11.13
CA PRO A 353 12.85 -27.39 10.94
C PRO A 353 13.68 -28.05 9.84
N GLU A 354 13.57 -29.38 9.68
CA GLU A 354 14.31 -30.14 8.66
C GLU A 354 13.93 -29.77 7.21
N ASP A 355 12.78 -29.14 7.00
CA ASP A 355 12.26 -28.76 5.69
C ASP A 355 12.71 -27.36 5.24
N ILE A 356 13.30 -26.58 6.15
CA ILE A 356 13.81 -25.24 5.88
C ILE A 356 15.23 -25.40 5.31
N PRO A 357 15.50 -24.98 4.07
CA PRO A 357 16.84 -24.94 3.51
C PRO A 357 17.77 -24.10 4.39
N THR A 358 18.95 -24.64 4.70
CA THR A 358 19.98 -24.00 5.52
C THR A 358 20.72 -22.89 4.81
#